data_AF-A0A9D3Y138-F1
#
_entry.id   AF-A0A9D3Y138-F1
#
_cell.length_a   1.000
_cell.length_b   1.000
_cell.length_c   1.000
_cell.angle_alpha   90.00
_cell.angle_beta   90.00
_cell.angle_gamma   90.00
#
_symmetry.space_group_name_H-M   'P 1'
#
loop_
_entity.id
_entity.type
_entity.pdbx_description
1 polymer ?
#
loop_
_entity_poly.entity_id
_entity_poly.type
_entity_poly.pdbx_seq_one_letter_code
_entity_poly.pdbx_strand_id
1 'polypeptide(L)'
;MLSVKATCHQGNLKYGGAGRQCTANSLAAMQFAKHKDPKDWNQTDLDTILSSGDSVYCSISLKNEANLRISELPTDTFHVEKTFSGSIFRNVSEPPFATLHDSLVVLKKYCFVTIDCYTMAVIKLSKDIVCLMHIVETLRVYPAQMAQLY
;
A
#
# COMPACT_ATOMS: atom_id res chain seq x y z
N MET A 1 -18.88 4.02 -4.60
CA MET A 1 -17.67 3.34 -4.10
C MET A 1 -17.38 2.19 -5.04
N LEU A 2 -16.28 2.24 -5.80
CA LEU A 2 -15.84 1.11 -6.64
C LEU A 2 -14.83 0.29 -5.83
N SER A 3 -15.04 -1.03 -5.82
CA SER A 3 -14.30 -1.98 -5.03
C SER A 3 -14.02 -3.22 -5.86
N VAL A 4 -12.75 -3.61 -5.94
CA VAL A 4 -12.30 -4.82 -6.65
C VAL A 4 -11.58 -5.71 -5.65
N LYS A 5 -11.77 -7.03 -5.79
CA LYS A 5 -11.19 -8.03 -4.89
C LYS A 5 -10.39 -9.09 -5.64
N ALA A 6 -9.29 -9.51 -5.03
CA ALA A 6 -8.52 -10.68 -5.46
C ALA A 6 -9.31 -11.98 -5.21
N THR A 7 -8.81 -13.10 -5.70
CA THR A 7 -9.41 -14.42 -5.44
C THR A 7 -9.17 -14.89 -3.99
N CYS A 8 -8.10 -14.41 -3.35
CA CYS A 8 -7.83 -14.70 -1.94
C CYS A 8 -7.00 -13.59 -1.27
N HIS A 9 -6.97 -13.59 0.06
CA HIS A 9 -6.16 -12.67 0.85
C HIS A 9 -4.69 -13.08 0.96
N GLN A 10 -3.83 -12.13 1.38
CA GLN A 10 -2.38 -12.33 1.54
C GLN A 10 -2.00 -13.42 2.56
N GLY A 11 -2.87 -13.70 3.55
CA GLY A 11 -2.70 -14.80 4.50
C GLY A 11 -3.05 -16.20 3.97
N ASN A 12 -3.37 -16.34 2.67
CA ASN A 12 -3.68 -17.64 2.10
C ASN A 12 -2.43 -18.54 2.09
N LEU A 13 -2.59 -19.81 2.45
CA LEU A 13 -1.49 -20.77 2.58
C LEU A 13 -0.74 -21.05 1.27
N LYS A 14 -1.27 -20.63 0.11
CA LYS A 14 -0.56 -20.72 -1.17
C LYS A 14 0.68 -19.81 -1.26
N TYR A 15 0.77 -18.81 -0.39
CA TYR A 15 1.85 -17.83 -0.36
C TYR A 15 2.93 -18.21 0.64
N GLY A 16 4.20 -18.09 0.26
CA GLY A 16 5.33 -18.44 1.14
C GLY A 16 5.47 -17.46 2.32
N GLY A 17 5.13 -16.20 2.08
CA GLY A 17 5.11 -15.13 3.08
C GLY A 17 3.77 -14.89 3.75
N ALA A 18 2.86 -15.87 3.75
CA ALA A 18 1.46 -15.71 4.15
C ALA A 18 1.26 -14.82 5.39
N GLY A 19 0.61 -13.67 5.19
CA GLY A 19 0.28 -12.70 6.24
C GLY A 19 1.36 -11.66 6.55
N ARG A 20 2.57 -11.81 6.02
CA ARG A 20 3.74 -10.96 6.32
C ARG A 20 4.26 -10.16 5.12
N GLN A 21 3.74 -10.45 3.92
CA GLN A 21 4.18 -9.84 2.68
C GLN A 21 3.50 -8.49 2.36
N CYS A 22 2.82 -7.85 3.32
CA CYS A 22 2.01 -6.63 3.09
C CYS A 22 2.83 -5.45 2.54
N THR A 23 4.04 -5.24 3.05
CA THR A 23 4.96 -4.20 2.56
C THR A 23 5.42 -4.47 1.13
N ALA A 24 5.71 -5.74 0.79
CA ALA A 24 6.10 -6.15 -0.55
C ALA A 24 4.93 -6.09 -1.55
N ASN A 25 3.73 -6.51 -1.15
CA ASN A 25 2.49 -6.33 -1.92
C ASN A 25 2.22 -4.85 -2.22
N SER A 26 2.45 -3.97 -1.25
CA SER A 26 2.31 -2.53 -1.43
C SER A 26 3.27 -2.00 -2.50
N LEU A 27 4.53 -2.44 -2.50
CA LEU A 27 5.49 -2.09 -3.54
C LEU A 27 5.05 -2.64 -4.92
N ALA A 28 4.65 -3.91 -4.99
CA ALA A 28 4.19 -4.54 -6.23
C ALA A 28 3.00 -3.79 -6.84
N ALA A 29 2.04 -3.35 -6.03
CA ALA A 29 0.91 -2.54 -6.48
C ALA A 29 1.36 -1.19 -7.07
N MET A 30 2.28 -0.49 -6.42
CA MET A 30 2.82 0.79 -6.92
C MET A 30 3.57 0.61 -8.24
N GLN A 31 4.31 -0.49 -8.41
CA GLN A 31 4.98 -0.81 -9.67
C GLN A 31 3.95 -1.14 -10.77
N PHE A 32 2.95 -1.96 -10.47
CA PHE A 32 1.89 -2.32 -11.41
C PHE A 32 1.11 -1.08 -11.89
N ALA A 33 0.88 -0.11 -11.01
CA ALA A 33 0.23 1.17 -11.32
C ALA A 33 0.99 2.04 -12.33
N LYS A 34 2.28 1.76 -12.57
CA LYS A 34 3.05 2.41 -13.63
C LYS A 34 2.71 1.86 -15.02
N HIS A 35 2.15 0.65 -15.09
CA HIS A 35 1.87 -0.06 -16.34
C HIS A 35 0.38 -0.07 -16.69
N LYS A 36 -0.51 -0.07 -15.67
CA LYS A 36 -1.96 -0.08 -15.86
C LYS A 36 -2.65 0.83 -14.84
N ASP A 37 -3.59 1.65 -15.30
CA ASP A 37 -4.35 2.56 -14.43
C ASP A 37 -5.08 1.74 -13.34
N PRO A 38 -4.90 2.08 -12.04
CA PRO A 38 -5.62 1.43 -10.95
C PRO A 38 -7.14 1.41 -11.08
N LYS A 39 -7.75 2.30 -11.86
CA LYS A 39 -9.19 2.29 -12.17
C LYS A 39 -9.63 1.12 -13.02
N ASP A 40 -8.71 0.57 -13.83
CA ASP A 40 -8.97 -0.52 -14.76
C ASP A 40 -8.55 -1.88 -14.19
N TRP A 41 -8.10 -1.91 -12.94
CA TRP A 41 -7.71 -3.16 -12.28
C TRP A 41 -8.92 -4.05 -12.04
N ASN A 42 -8.76 -5.32 -12.34
CA ASN A 42 -9.72 -6.38 -12.09
C ASN A 42 -9.13 -7.41 -11.10
N GLN A 43 -9.91 -8.46 -10.82
CA GLN A 43 -9.50 -9.53 -9.91
C GLN A 43 -8.17 -10.17 -10.30
N THR A 44 -7.95 -10.43 -11.59
CA THR A 44 -6.72 -11.06 -12.09
C THR A 44 -5.51 -10.16 -11.87
N ASP A 45 -5.64 -8.85 -12.09
CA ASP A 45 -4.55 -7.91 -11.81
C ASP A 45 -4.17 -7.93 -10.30
N LEU A 46 -5.16 -7.99 -9.42
CA LEU A 46 -4.92 -8.06 -7.97
C LEU A 46 -4.26 -9.39 -7.57
N ASP A 47 -4.66 -10.51 -8.17
CA ASP A 47 -4.02 -11.81 -7.93
C ASP A 47 -2.55 -11.81 -8.41
N THR A 48 -2.27 -11.16 -9.54
CA THR A 48 -0.90 -10.94 -10.03
C THR A 48 -0.10 -10.10 -9.04
N ILE A 49 -0.64 -8.97 -8.58
CA ILE A 49 0.02 -8.09 -7.59
C ILE A 49 0.37 -8.87 -6.31
N LEU A 50 -0.55 -9.67 -5.77
CA LEU A 50 -0.30 -10.48 -4.57
C LEU A 50 0.78 -11.54 -4.80
N SER A 51 0.77 -12.18 -5.97
CA SER A 51 1.77 -13.20 -6.31
C SER A 51 3.16 -12.59 -6.50
N SER A 52 3.25 -11.42 -7.14
CA SER A 52 4.49 -10.67 -7.28
C SER A 52 5.01 -10.16 -5.94
N GLY A 53 4.15 -9.64 -5.08
CA GLY A 53 4.54 -9.17 -3.75
C GLY A 53 5.02 -10.30 -2.85
N ASP A 54 4.39 -11.48 -2.90
CA ASP A 54 4.89 -12.67 -2.19
C ASP A 54 6.27 -13.11 -2.68
N SER A 55 6.49 -13.09 -4.00
CA SER A 55 7.79 -13.40 -4.60
C SER A 55 8.89 -12.43 -4.13
N VAL A 56 8.58 -11.13 -4.07
CA VAL A 56 9.50 -10.10 -3.55
C VAL A 56 9.75 -10.30 -2.06
N TYR A 57 8.73 -10.62 -1.26
CA TYR A 57 8.92 -10.92 0.15
C TYR A 57 9.84 -12.13 0.34
N CYS A 58 9.56 -13.24 -0.34
CA CYS A 58 10.33 -14.48 -0.23
C CYS A 58 11.79 -14.32 -0.68
N SER A 59 12.07 -13.46 -1.66
CA SER A 59 13.46 -13.20 -2.10
C SER A 59 14.28 -12.39 -1.09
N ILE A 60 13.63 -11.57 -0.27
CA ILE A 60 14.27 -10.73 0.76
C ILE A 60 14.32 -11.45 2.11
N SER A 61 13.19 -12.07 2.50
CA SER A 61 12.94 -12.67 3.81
C SER A 61 13.58 -14.07 3.96
N LEU A 62 14.63 -14.38 3.20
CA LEU A 62 15.31 -15.69 3.13
C LEU A 62 15.72 -16.32 4.48
N LYS A 63 15.60 -15.62 5.62
CA LYS A 63 16.11 -16.05 6.92
C LYS A 63 15.25 -15.73 8.15
N ASN A 64 14.22 -14.88 8.06
CA ASN A 64 13.45 -14.47 9.24
C ASN A 64 11.97 -14.30 8.90
N GLU A 65 11.10 -15.02 9.59
CA GLU A 65 9.63 -14.97 9.51
C GLU A 65 9.03 -13.66 10.05
N ALA A 66 9.72 -12.53 9.85
CA ALA A 66 9.32 -11.22 10.31
C ALA A 66 8.58 -10.44 9.22
N ASN A 67 7.84 -9.41 9.63
CA ASN A 67 7.29 -8.42 8.71
C ASN A 67 8.40 -7.57 8.12
N LEU A 68 8.31 -7.30 6.82
CA LEU A 68 9.30 -6.51 6.09
C LEU A 68 9.10 -5.01 6.33
N ARG A 69 10.17 -4.29 6.70
CA ARG A 69 10.20 -2.83 6.80
C ARG A 69 10.38 -2.20 5.42
N ILE A 70 9.90 -0.97 5.24
CA ILE A 70 10.06 -0.23 3.97
C ILE A 70 11.54 -0.06 3.61
N SER A 71 12.41 0.13 4.61
CA SER A 71 13.86 0.25 4.45
C SER A 71 14.55 -1.04 3.97
N GLU A 72 13.87 -2.18 4.05
CA GLU A 72 14.38 -3.49 3.62
C GLU A 72 13.91 -3.87 2.21
N LEU A 73 13.05 -3.04 1.59
CA LEU A 73 12.66 -3.23 0.20
C LEU A 73 13.84 -2.91 -0.75
N PRO A 74 13.84 -3.47 -1.98
CA PRO A 74 14.92 -3.24 -2.94
C PRO A 74 14.96 -1.76 -3.35
N THR A 75 15.96 -1.03 -2.88
CA THR A 75 16.10 0.43 -3.07
C THR A 75 16.31 0.83 -4.53
N ASP A 76 16.77 -0.11 -5.37
CA ASP A 76 16.92 0.13 -6.81
C ASP A 76 15.56 0.34 -7.51
N THR A 77 14.45 0.00 -6.85
CA THR A 77 13.10 0.05 -7.43
C THR A 77 12.32 1.33 -7.10
N PHE A 78 12.74 2.10 -6.07
CA PHE A 78 12.10 3.35 -5.67
C PHE A 78 12.98 4.22 -4.75
N HIS A 79 12.71 5.53 -4.73
CA HIS A 79 13.34 6.48 -3.80
C HIS A 79 12.28 7.11 -2.88
N VAL A 80 12.48 7.04 -1.56
CA VAL A 80 11.59 7.68 -0.57
C VAL A 80 11.95 9.15 -0.47
N GLU A 81 11.07 10.04 -0.96
CA GLU A 81 11.31 11.49 -0.91
C GLU A 81 11.04 12.10 0.47
N LYS A 82 9.98 11.64 1.14
CA LYS A 82 9.50 12.20 2.42
C LYS A 82 8.89 11.09 3.27
N THR A 83 9.07 11.21 4.58
CA THR A 83 8.45 10.36 5.59
C THR A 83 7.71 11.25 6.58
N PHE A 84 6.47 10.88 6.90
CA PHE A 84 5.67 11.53 7.92
C PHE A 84 5.36 10.51 9.00
N SER A 85 5.36 10.96 10.25
CA SER A 85 4.93 10.17 11.41
C SER A 85 3.78 10.90 12.09
N GLY A 86 2.82 10.14 12.63
CA GLY A 86 1.63 10.71 13.27
C GLY A 86 0.83 9.65 14.01
N SER A 87 -0.29 10.07 14.57
CA SER A 87 -1.31 9.18 15.15
C SER A 87 -2.59 9.31 14.32
N ILE A 88 -3.33 8.20 14.17
CA ILE A 88 -4.60 8.19 13.44
C ILE A 88 -5.64 9.13 14.05
N PHE A 89 -5.56 9.42 15.36
CA PHE A 89 -6.51 10.30 16.06
C PHE A 89 -6.03 11.76 16.15
N ARG A 90 -4.94 12.11 15.44
CA ARG A 90 -4.38 13.45 15.47
C ARG A 90 -5.15 14.35 14.50
N ASN A 91 -5.75 15.40 15.03
CA ASN A 91 -6.54 16.37 14.27
C ASN A 91 -5.77 17.65 13.92
N VAL A 92 -4.53 17.80 14.42
CA VAL A 92 -3.70 19.00 14.21
C VAL A 92 -2.27 18.61 13.84
N SER A 93 -1.75 19.21 12.78
CA SER A 93 -0.35 19.07 12.34
C SER A 93 0.55 20.00 13.13
N GLU A 94 1.50 19.43 13.88
CA GLU A 94 2.46 20.16 14.69
C GLU A 94 3.82 19.44 14.59
N PRO A 95 4.90 20.12 14.18
CA PRO A 95 6.21 19.50 14.07
C PRO A 95 6.60 18.73 15.35
N PRO A 96 7.07 17.47 15.25
CA PRO A 96 7.46 16.75 14.03
C PRO A 96 6.34 15.92 13.36
N PHE A 97 5.09 16.02 13.84
CA PHE A 97 3.99 15.15 13.44
C PHE A 97 3.01 15.85 12.48
N ALA A 98 2.51 15.11 11.50
CA ALA A 98 1.46 15.59 10.59
C ALA A 98 0.19 14.76 10.76
N THR A 99 -0.97 15.35 10.45
CA THR A 99 -2.21 14.59 10.27
C THR A 99 -2.11 13.71 9.02
N LEU A 100 -2.91 12.64 8.96
CA LEU A 100 -3.00 11.81 7.76
C LEU A 100 -3.47 12.64 6.56
N HIS A 101 -4.49 13.49 6.77
CA HIS A 101 -5.00 14.41 5.75
C HIS A 101 -3.89 15.27 5.13
N ASP A 102 -3.11 15.98 5.95
CA ASP A 102 -2.08 16.90 5.44
C ASP A 102 -0.95 16.14 4.74
N SER A 103 -0.62 14.94 5.23
CA SER A 103 0.34 14.03 4.61
C SER A 103 -0.11 13.56 3.22
N LEU A 104 -1.42 13.31 3.03
CA LEU A 104 -2.00 12.90 1.75
C LEU A 104 -2.17 14.09 0.78
N VAL A 105 -2.41 15.30 1.27
CA VAL A 105 -2.51 16.51 0.43
C VAL A 105 -1.19 16.76 -0.31
N VAL A 106 -0.06 16.66 0.40
CA VAL A 106 1.29 16.89 -0.17
C VAL A 106 1.80 15.71 -1.00
N LEU A 107 1.08 14.60 -1.03
CA LEU A 107 1.44 13.42 -1.82
C LEU A 107 1.50 13.76 -3.30
N LYS A 108 2.61 13.40 -3.95
CA LYS A 108 2.76 13.53 -5.41
C LYS A 108 2.01 12.43 -6.15
N LYS A 109 2.33 11.16 -5.87
CA LYS A 109 1.81 10.01 -6.64
C LYS A 109 1.62 8.73 -5.85
N TYR A 110 2.62 8.33 -5.05
CA TYR A 110 2.58 7.06 -4.32
C TYR A 110 3.11 7.25 -2.89
N CYS A 111 2.49 6.64 -1.89
CA CYS A 111 3.07 6.52 -0.56
C CYS A 111 2.72 5.18 0.10
N PHE A 112 3.60 4.76 0.99
CA PHE A 112 3.29 3.72 1.95
C PHE A 112 2.61 4.36 3.16
N VAL A 113 1.55 3.73 3.65
CA VAL A 113 0.92 4.06 4.92
C VAL A 113 0.98 2.82 5.79
N THR A 114 1.67 2.91 6.93
CA THR A 114 1.74 1.84 7.92
C THR A 114 0.95 2.25 9.15
N ILE A 115 -0.05 1.45 9.51
CA ILE A 115 -0.80 1.58 10.76
C ILE A 115 -0.57 0.28 11.52
N ASP A 116 -0.01 0.39 12.73
CA ASP A 116 0.51 -0.73 13.51
C ASP A 116 1.51 -1.59 12.71
N CYS A 117 1.14 -2.83 12.38
CA CYS A 117 1.95 -3.75 11.59
C CYS A 117 1.46 -3.90 10.13
N TYR A 118 0.50 -3.08 9.71
CA TYR A 118 -0.14 -3.18 8.41
C TYR A 118 0.30 -2.06 7.49
N THR A 119 1.10 -2.42 6.49
CA THR A 119 1.56 -1.50 5.44
C THR A 119 0.63 -1.59 4.22
N MET A 120 0.23 -0.43 3.72
CA MET A 120 -0.67 -0.25 2.58
C MET A 120 -0.05 0.70 1.55
N ALA A 121 -0.37 0.49 0.28
CA ALA A 121 -0.05 1.44 -0.79
C ALA A 121 -1.21 2.41 -1.01
N VAL A 122 -0.91 3.71 -1.00
CA VAL A 122 -1.82 4.76 -1.46
C VAL A 122 -1.31 5.32 -2.77
N ILE A 123 -2.18 5.35 -3.77
CA ILE A 123 -1.90 5.79 -5.13
C ILE A 123 -2.80 6.99 -5.44
N LYS A 124 -2.21 8.17 -5.63
CA LYS A 124 -2.93 9.38 -6.01
C LYS A 124 -3.11 9.43 -7.52
N LEU A 125 -4.36 9.45 -7.96
CA LEU A 125 -4.75 9.73 -9.34
C LEU A 125 -5.09 11.22 -9.49
N SER A 126 -5.21 11.70 -10.72
CA SER A 126 -5.34 13.14 -11.04
C SER A 126 -6.48 13.87 -10.31
N LYS A 127 -7.56 13.17 -9.94
CA LYS A 127 -8.70 13.71 -9.16
C LYS A 127 -9.24 12.74 -8.10
N ASP A 128 -8.62 11.59 -7.93
CA ASP A 128 -9.10 10.50 -7.07
C ASP A 128 -7.94 9.90 -6.28
N ILE A 129 -8.22 9.31 -5.12
CA ILE A 129 -7.24 8.53 -4.37
C ILE A 129 -7.64 7.07 -4.46
N VAL A 130 -6.70 6.24 -4.88
CA VAL A 130 -6.85 4.79 -4.85
C VAL A 130 -6.03 4.26 -3.70
N CYS A 131 -6.71 3.64 -2.75
CA CYS A 131 -6.05 2.96 -1.64
C CYS A 131 -6.07 1.45 -1.89
N LEU A 132 -4.88 0.86 -1.90
CA LEU A 132 -4.73 -0.58 -1.77
C LEU A 132 -4.70 -0.90 -0.27
N MET A 133 -5.90 -1.06 0.29
CA MET A 133 -6.11 -1.20 1.74
C MET A 133 -6.26 -2.67 2.09
N HIS A 134 -5.21 -3.33 2.60
CA HIS A 134 -5.30 -4.75 2.97
C HIS A 134 -5.11 -4.99 4.47
N ILE A 135 -6.25 -5.04 5.16
CA ILE A 135 -6.58 -6.20 6.00
C ILE A 135 -7.69 -7.06 5.38
N VAL A 136 -8.47 -6.58 4.40
CA VAL A 136 -9.49 -7.42 3.73
C VAL A 136 -9.68 -7.03 2.26
N GLU A 137 -8.94 -7.71 1.39
CA GLU A 137 -9.32 -8.07 0.01
C GLU A 137 -9.74 -6.96 -0.96
N THR A 138 -9.61 -5.67 -0.65
CA THR A 138 -10.34 -4.64 -1.39
C THR A 138 -9.48 -3.46 -1.81
N LEU A 139 -9.30 -3.27 -3.12
CA LEU A 139 -8.92 -1.97 -3.69
C LEU A 139 -10.11 -1.02 -3.55
N ARG A 140 -9.95 0.12 -2.89
CA ARG A 140 -11.01 1.13 -2.76
C ARG A 140 -10.60 2.39 -3.48
N VAL A 141 -11.42 2.81 -4.45
CA VAL A 141 -11.28 4.11 -5.13
C VAL A 141 -12.17 5.13 -4.43
N TYR A 142 -11.56 6.19 -3.92
CA TYR A 142 -12.24 7.32 -3.31
C TYR A 142 -12.15 8.55 -4.22
N PRO A 143 -13.27 9.27 -4.44
CA PRO A 143 -13.18 10.60 -5.02
C PRO A 143 -12.40 11.53 -4.09
N ALA A 144 -11.60 12.46 -4.63
CA ALA A 144 -10.72 13.34 -3.84
C ALA A 144 -11.42 14.10 -2.69
N GLN A 145 -12.74 14.29 -2.77
CA GLN A 145 -13.56 14.94 -1.74
C GLN A 145 -13.75 14.11 -0.46
N MET A 146 -13.52 12.79 -0.50
CA MET A 146 -13.74 11.89 0.66
C MET A 146 -12.45 11.53 1.41
N ALA A 147 -11.29 12.03 0.98
CA ALA A 147 -10.00 11.84 1.66
C ALA A 147 -9.91 12.57 3.02
N GLN A 148 -10.95 13.32 3.40
CA GLN A 148 -11.06 14.06 4.65
C GLN A 148 -11.73 13.28 5.79
N LEU A 149 -12.21 12.05 5.55
CA LEU A 149 -13.06 11.30 6.49
C LEU A 149 -12.48 9.96 6.96
N TYR A 150 -11.18 9.72 6.76
CA TYR A 150 -10.48 8.55 7.30
C TYR A 150 -9.17 8.95 7.97
#